data_AF-A0AA90B9I1-F1
#
_entry.id   AF-A0AA90B9I1-F1
#
_cell.length_a   1.000
_cell.length_b   1.000
_cell.length_c   1.000
_cell.angle_alpha   90.00
_cell.angle_beta   90.00
_cell.angle_gamma   90.00
#
_symmetry.space_group_name_H-M   'P 1'
#
loop_
_entity.id
_entity.type
_entity.pdbx_description
1 polymer ?
#
loop_
_entity_poly.entity_id
_entity_poly.type
_entity_poly.pdbx_seq_one_letter_code
_entity_poly.pdbx_strand_id
1 'polypeptide(L)'
;MKMLRIPLLMMGLLLCSQGFAATAAQTAQQQKMTTCNAEAKTSGKTGDERKAFMSTCLKAAPAANDAKTLTPQQQKMKDCNATAKTQALTGDARKTFMSTCLKK
;
A
#
# COMPACT_ATOMS: atom_id res chain seq x y z
N MET A 1 9.64 5.70 46.40
CA MET A 1 8.74 4.54 46.20
C MET A 1 9.02 3.94 44.83
N LYS A 2 9.87 2.90 44.80
CA LYS A 2 10.59 2.40 43.61
C LYS A 2 10.27 0.92 43.34
N MET A 3 9.09 0.45 43.79
CA MET A 3 8.74 -0.98 43.87
C MET A 3 7.34 -1.25 43.27
N LEU A 4 7.07 -0.76 42.06
CA LEU A 4 5.83 -1.06 41.34
C LEU A 4 6.07 -1.16 39.83
N ARG A 5 7.14 -1.85 39.43
CA ARG A 5 7.50 -2.07 38.00
C ARG A 5 8.07 -3.46 37.72
N ILE A 6 7.86 -4.43 38.63
CA ILE A 6 8.50 -5.74 38.55
C ILE A 6 7.55 -6.92 38.20
N PRO A 7 6.20 -6.87 38.33
CA PRO A 7 5.39 -8.03 37.93
C PRO A 7 4.85 -7.99 36.49
N LEU A 8 5.08 -6.92 35.70
CA LEU A 8 4.57 -6.81 34.32
C LEU A 8 5.49 -7.42 33.25
N LEU A 9 6.60 -8.06 33.65
CA LEU A 9 7.62 -8.59 32.73
C LEU A 9 7.55 -10.12 32.56
N MET A 10 6.55 -10.80 33.14
CA MET A 10 6.43 -12.28 33.12
C MET A 10 5.06 -12.80 32.65
N MET A 11 4.32 -12.03 31.84
CA MET A 11 3.06 -12.47 31.21
C MET A 11 3.03 -12.22 29.68
N GLY A 12 4.19 -12.02 29.06
CA GLY A 12 4.32 -11.77 27.62
C GLY A 12 4.86 -12.96 26.81
N LEU A 13 5.18 -14.08 27.44
CA LEU A 13 5.85 -15.23 26.83
C LEU A 13 4.87 -16.33 26.37
N LEU A 14 3.73 -15.96 25.79
CA LEU A 14 2.73 -16.95 25.34
C LEU A 14 1.87 -16.52 24.14
N LEU A 15 2.38 -15.65 23.26
CA LEU A 15 1.66 -15.26 22.04
C LEU A 15 2.50 -15.24 20.74
N CYS A 16 3.69 -15.85 20.71
CA CYS A 16 4.54 -15.85 19.50
C CYS A 16 4.43 -17.10 18.60
N SER A 17 3.53 -18.05 18.88
CA SER A 17 3.42 -19.29 18.09
C SER A 17 2.20 -19.37 17.18
N GLN A 18 1.42 -18.29 17.03
CA GLN A 18 0.28 -18.26 16.12
C GLN A 18 0.53 -17.26 14.99
N GLY A 19 0.89 -17.76 13.81
CA GLY A 19 0.68 -17.00 12.59
C GLY A 19 1.71 -17.19 11.50
N PHE A 20 1.77 -18.36 10.88
CA PHE A 20 2.19 -18.46 9.47
C PHE A 20 1.39 -19.54 8.74
N ALA A 21 0.07 -19.39 8.70
CA ALA A 21 -0.69 -19.85 7.55
C ALA A 21 -0.74 -18.70 6.53
N ALA A 22 0.41 -18.40 5.93
CA ALA A 22 0.47 -17.51 4.77
C ALA A 22 -0.30 -18.20 3.64
N THR A 23 -1.45 -17.65 3.28
CA THR A 23 -2.24 -18.18 2.16
C THR A 23 -1.41 -18.10 0.88
N ALA A 24 -1.57 -19.05 -0.05
CA ALA A 24 -0.78 -19.08 -1.29
C ALA A 24 -0.80 -17.75 -2.08
N ALA A 25 -1.88 -16.98 -1.94
CA ALA A 25 -2.01 -15.63 -2.50
C ALA A 25 -1.03 -14.62 -1.87
N GLN A 26 -0.76 -14.71 -0.57
CA GLN A 26 0.25 -13.87 0.09
C GLN A 26 1.66 -14.22 -0.41
N THR A 27 1.97 -15.51 -0.56
CA THR A 27 3.27 -15.96 -1.10
C THR A 27 3.50 -15.46 -2.52
N ALA A 28 2.49 -15.53 -3.39
CA ALA A 28 2.57 -15.04 -4.76
C ALA A 28 2.81 -13.52 -4.82
N GLN A 29 2.13 -12.75 -3.95
CA GLN A 29 2.31 -11.29 -3.89
C GLN A 29 3.69 -10.91 -3.34
N GLN A 30 4.22 -11.67 -2.38
CA GLN A 30 5.56 -11.47 -1.83
C GLN A 30 6.66 -11.84 -2.84
N GLN A 31 6.53 -12.95 -3.57
CA GLN A 31 7.47 -13.31 -4.63
C GLN A 31 7.50 -12.27 -5.75
N LYS A 32 6.34 -11.76 -6.16
CA LYS A 32 6.24 -10.70 -7.16
C LYS A 32 6.93 -9.41 -6.73
N MET A 33 6.76 -9.01 -5.47
CA MET A 33 7.49 -7.87 -4.90
C MET A 33 9.00 -8.03 -4.98
N THR A 34 9.51 -9.24 -4.71
CA THR A 34 10.94 -9.55 -4.80
C THR A 34 11.44 -9.45 -6.24
N THR A 35 10.72 -10.05 -7.21
CA THR A 35 11.08 -10.00 -8.63
C THR A 35 11.08 -8.56 -9.16
N CYS A 36 10.02 -7.79 -8.91
CA CYS A 36 9.95 -6.39 -9.33
C CYS A 36 11.06 -5.53 -8.71
N ASN A 37 11.48 -5.79 -7.48
CA ASN A 37 12.62 -5.09 -6.88
C ASN A 37 13.95 -5.48 -7.51
N ALA A 38 14.14 -6.76 -7.83
CA ALA A 38 15.33 -7.24 -8.51
C ALA A 38 15.45 -6.59 -9.90
N GLU A 39 14.37 -6.60 -10.69
CA GLU A 39 14.34 -5.99 -12.03
C GLU A 39 14.54 -4.47 -12.00
N ALA A 40 13.97 -3.79 -11.00
CA ALA A 40 14.20 -2.35 -10.83
C ALA A 40 15.69 -2.05 -10.58
N LYS A 41 16.36 -2.90 -9.80
CA LYS A 41 17.77 -2.77 -9.45
C LYS A 41 18.68 -3.10 -10.63
N THR A 42 18.40 -4.16 -11.38
CA THR A 42 19.19 -4.52 -12.57
C THR A 42 19.02 -3.51 -13.70
N SER A 43 17.84 -2.90 -13.83
CA SER A 43 17.56 -1.85 -14.81
C SER A 43 18.09 -0.47 -14.40
N GLY A 44 18.76 -0.35 -13.24
CA GLY A 44 19.32 0.93 -12.76
C GLY A 44 18.27 2.01 -12.47
N LYS A 45 16.99 1.65 -12.31
CA LYS A 45 15.91 2.63 -12.12
C LYS A 45 16.00 3.19 -10.70
N THR A 46 16.11 4.50 -10.59
CA THR A 46 16.17 5.22 -9.31
C THR A 46 15.09 6.29 -9.24
N GLY A 47 14.83 6.83 -8.05
CA GLY A 47 13.85 7.92 -7.86
C GLY A 47 12.44 7.60 -8.37
N ASP A 48 11.87 8.51 -9.15
CA ASP A 48 10.52 8.40 -9.70
C ASP A 48 10.38 7.29 -10.75
N GLU A 49 11.44 6.99 -11.51
CA GLU A 49 11.44 5.89 -12.48
C GLU A 49 11.30 4.52 -11.79
N ARG A 50 11.94 4.34 -10.63
CA ARG A 50 11.76 3.13 -9.83
C ARG A 50 10.32 2.98 -9.37
N LYS A 51 9.68 4.07 -8.90
CA LYS A 51 8.30 4.04 -8.43
C LYS A 51 7.32 3.73 -9.55
N ALA A 52 7.51 4.34 -10.73
CA ALA A 52 6.71 4.05 -11.90
C ALA A 52 6.87 2.58 -12.33
N PHE A 53 8.12 2.09 -12.42
CA PHE A 53 8.41 0.70 -12.76
C PHE A 53 7.81 -0.28 -11.75
N MET A 54 7.98 -0.03 -10.45
CA MET A 54 7.43 -0.89 -9.40
C MET A 54 5.91 -0.94 -9.47
N SER A 55 5.25 0.21 -9.66
CA SER A 55 3.81 0.28 -9.82
C SER A 55 3.36 -0.55 -11.03
N THR A 56 4.03 -0.44 -12.16
CA THR A 56 3.69 -1.21 -13.37
C THR A 56 3.95 -2.70 -13.17
N CYS A 57 5.11 -3.08 -12.64
CA CYS A 57 5.49 -4.47 -12.41
C CYS A 57 4.55 -5.15 -11.40
N LEU A 58 4.22 -4.47 -10.29
CA LEU A 58 3.27 -5.00 -9.29
C LEU A 58 1.83 -5.06 -9.82
N LYS A 59 1.46 -4.25 -10.81
CA LYS A 59 0.17 -4.32 -11.50
C LYS A 59 0.12 -5.39 -12.59
N ALA A 60 1.25 -5.74 -13.19
CA ALA A 60 1.37 -6.82 -14.17
C ALA A 60 1.32 -8.20 -13.50
N ALA A 61 0.15 -8.62 -13.02
CA ALA A 61 -0.16 -10.05 -12.84
C ALA A 61 -0.64 -10.58 -14.21
N PRO A 62 -0.73 -11.92 -14.44
CA PRO A 62 -0.82 -12.47 -15.80
C PRO A 62 -1.97 -11.82 -16.56
N ALA A 63 -1.76 -11.59 -17.85
CA ALA A 63 -2.64 -10.90 -18.78
C ALA A 63 -4.01 -11.58 -18.92
N ALA A 64 -4.81 -11.48 -17.88
CA ALA A 64 -6.20 -11.88 -17.79
C ALA A 64 -6.91 -10.77 -17.02
N ASN A 65 -7.28 -9.71 -17.74
CA ASN A 65 -8.40 -8.84 -17.36
C ASN A 65 -8.34 -8.19 -15.97
N ASP A 66 -7.20 -7.64 -15.53
CA ASP A 66 -7.20 -6.61 -14.49
C ASP A 66 -7.36 -5.20 -15.10
N ALA A 67 -8.20 -5.08 -16.13
CA ALA A 67 -9.22 -4.04 -16.06
C ALA A 67 -10.16 -4.46 -14.91
N LYS A 68 -9.66 -4.41 -13.66
CA LYS A 68 -10.54 -4.44 -12.50
C LYS A 68 -11.36 -3.19 -12.68
N THR A 69 -12.57 -3.35 -13.22
CA THR A 69 -13.54 -2.29 -13.38
C THR A 69 -13.61 -1.65 -12.01
N LEU A 70 -12.98 -0.48 -11.90
CA LEU A 70 -12.94 0.21 -10.63
C LEU A 70 -14.41 0.37 -10.26
N THR A 71 -14.76 -0.01 -9.04
CA THR A 71 -16.10 0.32 -8.58
C THR A 71 -16.28 1.83 -8.77
N PRO A 72 -17.50 2.32 -9.05
CA PRO A 72 -17.71 3.76 -9.26
C PRO A 72 -17.08 4.61 -8.15
N GLN A 73 -17.06 4.09 -6.91
CA GLN A 73 -16.37 4.68 -5.76
C GLN A 73 -14.84 4.75 -5.92
N GLN A 74 -14.19 3.68 -6.37
CA GLN A 74 -12.74 3.64 -6.58
C GLN A 74 -12.30 4.56 -7.73
N GLN A 75 -13.10 4.63 -8.80
CA GLN A 75 -12.86 5.55 -9.92
C GLN A 75 -12.97 7.00 -9.44
N LYS A 76 -14.05 7.33 -8.73
CA LYS A 76 -14.26 8.65 -8.12
C LYS A 76 -13.12 9.06 -7.19
N MET A 77 -12.65 8.16 -6.34
CA MET A 77 -11.50 8.42 -5.45
C MET A 77 -10.22 8.74 -6.25
N LYS A 78 -9.98 8.02 -7.33
CA LYS A 78 -8.84 8.26 -8.22
C LYS A 78 -8.92 9.64 -8.87
N ASP A 79 -10.09 10.01 -9.40
CA ASP A 79 -10.31 11.28 -10.09
C ASP A 79 -10.25 12.48 -9.14
N CYS A 80 -10.82 12.35 -7.92
CA CYS A 80 -10.66 13.35 -6.87
C CYS A 80 -9.19 13.54 -6.49
N ASN A 81 -8.41 12.47 -6.31
CA ASN A 81 -6.99 12.59 -6.00
C ASN A 81 -6.17 13.20 -7.14
N ALA A 82 -6.47 12.85 -8.39
CA ALA A 82 -5.83 13.44 -9.56
C ALA A 82 -6.11 14.95 -9.62
N THR A 83 -7.37 15.35 -9.46
CA THR A 83 -7.79 16.76 -9.48
C THR A 83 -7.14 17.56 -8.36
N ALA A 84 -7.11 17.02 -7.14
CA ALA A 84 -6.44 17.66 -6.01
C ALA A 84 -4.94 17.88 -6.27
N LYS A 85 -4.28 16.94 -6.96
CA LYS A 85 -2.87 17.04 -7.33
C LYS A 85 -2.65 18.08 -8.43
N THR A 86 -3.50 18.10 -9.46
CA THR A 86 -3.44 19.11 -10.54
C THR A 86 -3.68 20.52 -10.02
N GLN A 87 -4.57 20.67 -9.03
CA GLN A 87 -4.82 21.93 -8.34
C GLN A 87 -3.79 22.25 -7.24
N ALA A 88 -2.75 21.42 -7.08
CA ALA A 88 -1.72 21.53 -6.05
C ALA A 88 -2.30 21.76 -4.63
N LEU A 89 -3.47 21.17 -4.34
CA LEU A 89 -4.14 21.36 -3.06
C LEU A 89 -3.36 20.63 -1.97
N THR A 90 -3.07 21.37 -0.89
CA THR A 90 -2.37 20.85 0.30
C THR A 90 -3.13 21.22 1.56
N GLY A 91 -2.83 20.54 2.67
CA GLY A 91 -3.42 20.82 3.98
C GLY A 91 -4.95 20.77 3.99
N ASP A 92 -5.57 21.72 4.67
CA ASP A 92 -7.02 21.82 4.80
C ASP A 92 -7.75 21.98 3.47
N ALA A 93 -7.15 22.66 2.50
CA ALA A 93 -7.74 22.85 1.17
C ALA A 93 -7.95 21.51 0.45
N ARG A 94 -6.96 20.60 0.53
CA ARG A 94 -7.10 19.24 -0.02
C ARG A 94 -8.17 18.43 0.70
N LYS A 95 -8.21 18.52 2.03
CA LYS A 95 -9.15 17.75 2.86
C LYS A 95 -10.59 18.15 2.56
N THR A 96 -10.86 19.46 2.50
CA THR A 96 -12.17 20.01 2.13
C THR A 96 -12.55 19.61 0.71
N PHE A 97 -11.64 19.78 -0.25
CA PHE A 97 -11.87 19.35 -1.62
C PHE A 97 -12.19 17.85 -1.72
N MET A 98 -11.41 17.00 -1.04
CA MET A 98 -11.60 15.54 -1.08
C MET A 98 -12.95 15.15 -0.50
N SER A 99 -13.36 15.76 0.62
CA SER A 99 -14.67 15.49 1.24
C SER A 99 -15.81 15.86 0.29
N THR A 100 -15.75 17.05 -0.31
CA THR A 100 -16.77 17.49 -1.27
C THR A 100 -16.79 16.63 -2.53
N CYS A 101 -15.61 16.34 -3.10
CA CYS A 101 -15.49 15.54 -4.31
C CYS A 101 -16.00 14.11 -4.12
N LEU A 102 -15.69 13.46 -2.99
CA LEU A 102 -16.16 12.11 -2.68
C LEU A 102 -17.65 12.01 -2.33
N LYS A 103 -18.27 13.12 -1.89
CA LYS A 103 -19.70 13.19 -1.56
C LYS A 103 -20.63 13.44 -2.76
N LYS A 104 -20.10 13.88 -3.91
CA LYS A 104 -20.86 14.13 -5.15
C LYS A 104 -21.08 12.84 -5.94
#